data_AF-A0A1G4TWW5-F1
#
_entry.id   AF-A0A1G4TWW5-F1
#
_cell.length_a   1.000
_cell.length_b   1.000
_cell.length_c   1.000
_cell.angle_alpha   90.00
_cell.angle_beta   90.00
_cell.angle_gamma   90.00
#
_symmetry.space_group_name_H-M   'P 1'
#
loop_
_entity.id
_entity.type
_entity.pdbx_description
1 polymer ?
#
loop_
_entity_poly.entity_id
_entity_poly.type
_entity_poly.pdbx_seq_one_letter_code
_entity_poly.pdbx_strand_id
1 'polypeptide(L)'
;MAFTSFGPKAIARLFTYTTKVAKRCNTYELKLVTDYHYGRLGDNNYLTETPQTIDLWLKLTKRYKNADYSNLFFENYKELPHINPKLWKVAAYNIVTLIRRLINNKP
;
A
#
# COMPACT_ATOMS: atom_id res chain seq x y z
N MET A 1 -7.56 -6.94 1.18
CA MET A 1 -6.73 -7.82 0.32
C MET A 1 -5.33 -7.74 0.86
N ALA A 2 -4.71 -8.89 1.08
CA ALA A 2 -3.33 -9.02 1.54
C ALA A 2 -2.39 -9.41 0.39
N PHE A 3 -1.19 -8.84 0.37
CA PHE A 3 -0.09 -9.22 -0.52
C PHE A 3 1.24 -9.27 0.24
N THR A 4 2.18 -10.10 -0.22
CA THR A 4 3.35 -10.53 0.57
C THR A 4 4.72 -10.29 -0.08
N SER A 5 4.78 -9.87 -1.35
CA SER A 5 6.04 -9.77 -2.10
C SER A 5 5.92 -8.91 -3.37
N PHE A 6 7.02 -8.25 -3.74
CA PHE A 6 7.08 -7.22 -4.78
C PHE A 6 8.20 -7.35 -5.81
N GLY A 7 8.54 -8.59 -6.20
CA GLY A 7 9.35 -8.79 -7.41
C GLY A 7 8.66 -8.23 -8.68
N PRO A 8 9.39 -7.87 -9.75
CA PRO A 8 8.81 -7.27 -10.96
C PRO A 8 7.66 -8.10 -11.58
N LYS A 9 7.80 -9.44 -11.58
CA LYS A 9 6.73 -10.36 -12.02
C LYS A 9 5.55 -10.43 -11.05
N ALA A 10 5.79 -10.22 -9.74
CA ALA A 10 4.75 -10.20 -8.71
C ALA A 10 3.92 -8.90 -8.78
N ILE A 11 4.56 -7.75 -9.05
CA ILE A 11 3.88 -6.45 -9.19
C ILE A 11 2.84 -6.46 -10.33
N ALA A 12 3.21 -6.96 -11.51
CA ALA A 12 2.29 -7.00 -12.65
C ALA A 12 1.07 -7.88 -12.36
N ARG A 13 1.28 -9.07 -11.78
CA ARG A 13 0.19 -9.96 -11.38
C ARG A 13 -0.68 -9.35 -10.29
N LEU A 14 -0.06 -8.73 -9.29
CA LEU A 14 -0.77 -8.03 -8.23
C LEU A 14 -1.71 -6.98 -8.83
N PHE A 15 -1.22 -6.13 -9.73
CA PHE A 15 -2.04 -5.10 -10.37
C PHE A 15 -3.20 -5.66 -11.17
N THR A 16 -3.04 -6.81 -11.82
CA THR A 16 -4.16 -7.50 -12.48
C THR A 16 -5.20 -7.96 -11.45
N TYR A 17 -4.77 -8.58 -10.36
CA TYR A 17 -5.67 -9.08 -9.31
C TYR A 17 -6.36 -7.95 -8.55
N THR A 18 -5.64 -6.92 -8.11
CA THR A 18 -6.20 -5.76 -7.42
C THR A 18 -7.21 -5.03 -8.31
N THR A 19 -6.95 -4.87 -9.60
CA THR A 19 -7.95 -4.31 -10.52
C THR A 19 -9.19 -5.19 -10.64
N LYS A 20 -9.06 -6.51 -10.73
CA LYS A 20 -10.22 -7.43 -10.78
C LYS A 20 -11.06 -7.35 -9.51
N VAL A 21 -10.42 -7.36 -8.35
CA VAL A 21 -11.11 -7.28 -7.05
C VAL A 21 -11.75 -5.91 -6.86
N ALA A 22 -11.03 -4.82 -7.15
CA ALA A 22 -11.59 -3.47 -7.07
C ALA A 22 -12.83 -3.28 -7.95
N LYS A 23 -12.81 -3.81 -9.19
CA LYS A 23 -13.99 -3.79 -10.07
C LYS A 23 -15.18 -4.52 -9.45
N ARG A 24 -14.97 -5.72 -8.88
CA ARG A 24 -16.04 -6.46 -8.21
C ARG A 24 -16.57 -5.72 -6.99
N CYS A 25 -15.69 -5.23 -6.13
CA CYS A 25 -16.08 -4.44 -4.98
C CYS A 25 -16.91 -3.22 -5.39
N ASN A 26 -16.53 -2.53 -6.47
CA ASN A 26 -17.31 -1.43 -7.00
C ASN A 26 -18.70 -1.85 -7.49
N THR A 27 -18.79 -2.96 -8.23
CA THR A 27 -20.08 -3.51 -8.72
C THR A 27 -21.04 -3.85 -7.59
N TYR A 28 -20.52 -4.28 -6.44
CA TYR A 28 -21.32 -4.69 -5.28
C TYR A 28 -21.35 -3.65 -4.16
N GLU A 29 -20.87 -2.43 -4.42
CA GLU A 29 -20.81 -1.33 -3.43
C GLU A 29 -20.06 -1.71 -2.13
N LEU A 30 -19.11 -2.62 -2.24
CA LEU A 30 -18.27 -3.07 -1.14
C LEU A 30 -17.06 -2.16 -0.98
N LYS A 31 -16.73 -1.84 0.27
CA LYS A 31 -15.47 -1.20 0.63
C LYS A 31 -14.32 -2.21 0.54
N LEU A 32 -13.29 -1.88 -0.22
CA LEU A 32 -12.07 -2.66 -0.37
C LEU A 32 -10.95 -2.01 0.43
N VAL A 33 -10.52 -2.66 1.50
CA VAL A 33 -9.26 -2.32 2.18
C VAL A 33 -8.15 -3.16 1.56
N THR A 34 -7.10 -2.52 1.09
CA THR A 34 -5.89 -3.16 0.56
C THR A 34 -4.75 -2.93 1.53
N ASP A 35 -4.12 -4.01 1.98
CA ASP A 35 -3.11 -4.00 3.03
C ASP A 35 -1.77 -4.57 2.54
N TYR A 36 -0.66 -4.02 3.05
CA TYR A 36 0.63 -4.68 2.95
C TYR A 36 0.79 -5.70 4.07
N HIS A 37 0.72 -6.97 3.71
CA HIS A 37 0.73 -8.08 4.63
C HIS A 37 2.12 -8.73 4.67
N TYR A 38 2.61 -9.05 5.87
CA TYR A 38 3.96 -9.59 6.09
C TYR A 38 5.10 -8.71 5.55
N GLY A 39 4.95 -7.39 5.59
CA GLY A 39 6.03 -6.50 5.21
C GLY A 39 7.28 -6.70 6.09
N ARG A 40 8.46 -6.49 5.50
CA ARG A 40 9.75 -6.85 6.11
C ARG A 40 10.44 -5.72 6.85
N LEU A 41 9.77 -4.58 7.00
CA LEU A 41 10.32 -3.41 7.70
C LEU A 41 10.78 -3.80 9.11
N GLY A 42 11.96 -3.38 9.52
CA GLY A 42 12.51 -3.73 10.81
C GLY A 42 13.69 -2.82 11.13
N ASP A 43 14.22 -2.96 12.34
CA ASP A 43 15.28 -2.07 12.84
C ASP A 43 16.51 -2.06 11.93
N ASN A 44 16.87 -3.21 11.38
CA ASN A 44 18.09 -3.39 10.59
C ASN A 44 17.94 -3.02 9.11
N ASN A 45 16.72 -2.81 8.62
CA ASN A 45 16.46 -2.56 7.19
C ASN A 45 15.51 -1.38 6.94
N TYR A 46 15.17 -0.60 7.96
CA TYR A 46 14.27 0.55 7.83
C TYR A 46 14.69 1.50 6.69
N LEU A 47 15.99 1.77 6.56
CA LEU A 47 16.54 2.67 5.53
C LEU A 47 16.35 2.15 4.10
N THR A 48 16.28 0.84 3.90
CA THR A 48 16.12 0.21 2.58
C THR A 48 14.68 -0.17 2.28
N GLU A 49 13.95 -0.69 3.25
CA GLU A 49 12.55 -1.12 3.10
C GLU A 49 11.56 0.07 3.06
N THR A 50 11.85 1.18 3.74
CA THR A 50 10.96 2.36 3.72
C THR A 50 10.84 2.95 2.31
N PRO A 51 11.93 3.25 1.58
CA PRO A 51 11.83 3.73 0.20
C PRO A 51 11.15 2.75 -0.76
N GLN A 52 11.37 1.45 -0.60
CA GLN A 52 10.73 0.42 -1.43
C GLN A 52 9.21 0.37 -1.18
N THR A 53 8.81 0.43 0.10
CA THR A 53 7.40 0.49 0.48
C THR A 53 6.73 1.75 -0.07
N ILE A 54 7.43 2.91 -0.01
CA ILE A 54 6.95 4.15 -0.63
C ILE A 54 6.76 3.95 -2.14
N ASP A 55 7.81 3.58 -2.88
CA ASP A 55 7.76 3.42 -4.35
C ASP A 55 6.62 2.49 -4.79
N LEU A 56 6.42 1.41 -4.05
CA LEU A 56 5.29 0.52 -4.26
C LEU A 56 3.95 1.24 -4.13
N TRP A 57 3.70 1.88 -2.98
CA TRP A 57 2.44 2.58 -2.74
C TRP A 57 2.24 3.69 -3.77
N LEU A 58 3.32 4.34 -4.23
CA LEU A 58 3.27 5.32 -5.31
C LEU A 58 2.79 4.71 -6.64
N LYS A 59 3.33 3.55 -7.02
CA LYS A 59 2.90 2.85 -8.24
C LYS A 59 1.44 2.43 -8.17
N LEU A 60 1.03 1.92 -7.00
CA LEU A 60 -0.33 1.44 -6.77
C LEU A 60 -1.34 2.60 -6.76
N THR A 61 -1.05 3.67 -6.02
CA THR A 61 -1.90 4.88 -5.96
C THR A 61 -1.99 5.60 -7.30
N LYS A 62 -0.89 5.73 -8.05
CA LYS A 62 -0.89 6.31 -9.40
C LYS A 62 -1.80 5.53 -10.35
N ARG A 63 -1.79 4.19 -10.28
CA ARG A 63 -2.66 3.33 -11.08
C ARG A 63 -4.14 3.55 -10.76
N TYR A 64 -4.46 3.87 -9.51
CA TYR A 64 -5.84 4.07 -9.04
C TYR A 64 -6.30 5.52 -8.99
N LYS A 65 -5.41 6.48 -9.28
CA LYS A 65 -5.70 7.92 -9.22
C LYS A 65 -6.94 8.32 -10.03
N ASN A 66 -7.06 7.78 -11.25
CA ASN A 66 -8.11 8.13 -12.21
C ASN A 66 -9.32 7.19 -12.16
N ALA A 67 -9.30 6.18 -11.29
CA ALA A 67 -10.41 5.28 -11.17
C ALA A 67 -11.38 5.76 -10.08
N ASP A 68 -12.68 5.58 -10.34
CA ASP A 68 -13.75 5.84 -9.38
C ASP A 68 -13.79 4.73 -8.33
N TYR A 69 -12.72 4.65 -7.54
CA TYR A 69 -12.59 3.72 -6.42
C TYR A 69 -12.71 4.51 -5.12
N SER A 70 -13.78 5.28 -4.96
CA SER A 70 -14.20 5.88 -3.68
C SER A 70 -14.29 4.87 -2.55
N ASN A 71 -14.44 3.59 -2.90
CA ASN A 71 -14.48 2.44 -2.00
C ASN A 71 -13.12 1.77 -1.76
N LEU A 72 -11.99 2.30 -2.25
CA LEU A 72 -10.66 1.72 -2.07
C LEU A 72 -9.89 2.47 -0.97
N PHE A 73 -9.54 1.72 0.08
CA PHE A 73 -8.76 2.20 1.22
C PHE A 73 -7.40 1.50 1.25
N PHE A 74 -6.37 2.21 1.70
CA PHE A 74 -5.01 1.69 1.83
C PHE A 74 -4.62 1.57 3.30
N GLU A 75 -4.42 0.34 3.75
CA GLU A 75 -3.84 0.03 5.06
C GLU A 75 -2.35 -0.18 4.90
N ASN A 76 -1.55 0.70 5.50
CA ASN A 76 -0.11 0.75 5.24
C ASN A 76 0.61 -0.55 5.64
N TYR A 77 0.27 -1.10 6.80
CA TYR A 77 0.75 -2.37 7.35
C TYR A 77 -0.33 -2.98 8.23
N LYS A 78 -0.63 -4.26 8.03
CA LYS A 78 -1.64 -4.98 8.82
C LYS A 78 -1.09 -5.55 10.14
N GLU A 79 0.12 -6.09 10.08
CA GLU A 79 0.83 -6.62 11.25
C GLU A 79 2.20 -5.97 11.29
N LEU A 80 2.47 -5.24 12.37
CA LEU A 80 3.76 -4.60 12.53
C LEU A 80 4.83 -5.68 12.80
N PRO A 81 5.84 -5.81 11.94
CA PRO A 81 7.03 -6.60 12.28
C PRO A 81 7.68 -6.04 13.55
N HIS A 82 8.53 -6.83 14.22
CA HIS A 82 9.31 -6.35 15.36
C HIS A 82 10.22 -5.19 14.93
N ILE A 83 9.77 -3.97 15.22
CA ILE A 83 10.45 -2.72 14.93
C ILE A 83 10.35 -1.79 16.13
N ASN A 84 11.40 -1.01 16.36
CA ASN A 84 11.44 0.07 17.32
C ASN A 84 10.27 1.05 17.05
N PRO A 85 9.42 1.33 18.05
CA PRO A 85 8.26 2.22 17.87
C PRO A 85 8.61 3.62 17.35
N LYS A 86 9.79 4.15 17.66
CA LYS A 86 10.26 5.44 17.14
C LYS A 86 10.56 5.35 15.64
N LEU A 87 11.23 4.29 15.20
CA LEU A 87 11.53 4.06 13.79
C LEU A 87 10.24 3.82 12.99
N TRP A 88 9.31 3.03 13.55
CA TRP A 88 7.99 2.84 12.96
C TRP A 88 7.26 4.16 12.76
N LYS A 89 7.19 5.02 13.80
CA LYS A 89 6.52 6.32 13.70
C LYS A 89 7.08 7.17 12.56
N VAL A 90 8.40 7.19 12.38
CA VAL A 90 9.07 7.91 11.30
C VAL A 90 8.75 7.30 9.93
N ALA A 91 8.86 5.98 9.79
CA ALA A 91 8.56 5.28 8.55
C ALA A 91 7.09 5.47 8.14
N ALA A 92 6.14 5.26 9.06
CA ALA A 92 4.71 5.44 8.83
C ALA A 92 4.38 6.88 8.42
N TYR A 93 4.96 7.88 9.11
CA TYR A 93 4.78 9.29 8.75
C TYR A 93 5.28 9.57 7.32
N ASN A 94 6.46 9.07 6.96
CA ASN A 94 7.03 9.28 5.62
C ASN A 94 6.19 8.62 4.53
N ILE A 95 5.77 7.37 4.74
CA ILE A 95 4.92 6.64 3.80
C ILE A 95 3.60 7.39 3.57
N VAL A 96 2.88 7.73 4.64
CA VAL A 96 1.58 8.42 4.55
C VAL A 96 1.74 9.79 3.90
N THR A 97 2.74 10.58 4.33
CA THR A 97 2.97 11.93 3.81
C THR A 97 3.24 11.92 2.30
N LEU A 98 4.07 10.99 1.83
CA LEU A 98 4.45 10.91 0.43
C LEU A 98 3.32 10.39 -0.45
N ILE A 99 2.55 9.42 0.03
CA ILE A 99 1.33 8.96 -0.66
C ILE A 99 0.33 10.12 -0.79
N ARG A 100 0.03 10.83 0.32
CA ARG A 100 -0.96 11.91 0.36
C ARG A 100 -0.65 13.05 -0.59
N ARG A 101 0.63 13.43 -0.73
CA ARG A 101 1.07 14.46 -1.69
C ARG A 101 0.68 14.16 -3.14
N LEU A 102 0.44 12.90 -3.50
CA LEU A 102 0.14 12.49 -4.88
C LEU A 102 -1.34 12.22 -5.16
N ILE A 103 -2.14 11.95 -4.11
CA ILE A 103 -3.55 11.56 -4.24
C ILE A 103 -4.56 12.67 -3.91
N ASN A 104 -4.15 13.94 -3.79
CA ASN A 104 -5.02 15.10 -3.52
C ASN A 104 -6.11 14.80 -2.46
N ASN A 105 -5.70 14.38 -1.27
CA ASN A 105 -6.58 14.19 -0.11
C ASN A 105 -7.72 13.15 -0.24
N LYS A 106 -7.60 12.13 -1.11
CA LYS A 106 -8.44 10.93 -0.96
C LYS A 106 -8.11 10.23 0.39
N PRO A 107 -9.14 9.85 1.18
CA PRO A 107 -8.97 9.27 2.52
C PRO A 107 -8.23 7.93 2.50
#